data_AF-A0A1H4GVN0-F1
#
_entry.id   AF-A0A1H4GVN0-F1
#
_cell.length_a   1.000
_cell.length_b   1.000
_cell.length_c   1.000
_cell.angle_alpha   90.00
_cell.angle_beta   90.00
_cell.angle_gamma   90.00
#
_symmetry.space_group_name_H-M   'P 1'
#
loop_
_entity.id
_entity.type
_entity.pdbx_description
1 polymer ?
#
loop_
_entity_poly.entity_id
_entity_poly.type
_entity_poly.pdbx_seq_one_letter_code
_entity_poly.pdbx_strand_id
1 'polypeptide(L)'
;MRKLVVLTSVFMLASCSGGHGLDSPIKTCKAVTSVLAGDKSVVWHGEKQTEQTGVQLQVTLDFALVGQADGEISQAVCIYGLSSPDMDYRNAMGEYANTPTAMMINGISIPDSDLVQAVNRATADTAQGIGQEALDKINGKSGY
;
A
#
# COMPACT_ATOMS: atom_id res chain seq x y z
N MET A 1 31.10 39.57 12.89
CA MET A 1 30.69 38.34 13.60
C MET A 1 29.61 37.65 12.78
N ARG A 2 29.94 36.58 12.05
CA ARG A 2 28.99 35.83 11.21
C ARG A 2 28.31 34.76 12.07
N LYS A 3 26.99 34.84 12.23
CA LYS A 3 26.18 33.80 12.90
C LYS A 3 25.89 32.70 11.89
N LEU A 4 26.46 31.52 12.10
CA LEU A 4 26.20 30.31 11.32
C LEU A 4 24.97 29.63 11.93
N VAL A 5 23.84 29.67 11.22
CA VAL A 5 22.65 28.89 11.57
C VAL A 5 22.84 27.51 10.95
N VAL A 6 23.21 26.53 11.77
CA VAL A 6 23.25 25.12 11.36
C VAL A 6 21.81 24.62 11.36
N LEU A 7 21.23 24.52 10.17
CA LEU A 7 19.93 23.90 9.94
C LEU A 7 20.17 22.38 9.94
N THR A 8 19.94 21.73 11.07
CA THR A 8 20.04 20.27 11.19
C THR A 8 18.81 19.65 10.53
N SER A 9 18.92 19.32 9.25
CA SER A 9 17.92 18.53 8.52
C SER A 9 17.89 17.12 9.09
N VAL A 10 16.95 16.84 9.98
CA VAL A 10 16.63 15.47 10.39
C VAL A 10 15.94 14.79 9.21
N PHE A 11 16.73 14.11 8.37
CA PHE A 11 16.21 13.12 7.43
C PHE A 11 15.70 11.93 8.26
N MET A 12 14.41 11.94 8.59
CA MET A 12 13.74 10.72 9.04
C MET A 12 13.68 9.77 7.85
N LEU A 13 14.54 8.76 7.86
CA LEU A 13 14.43 7.57 7.03
C LEU A 13 13.10 6.87 7.36
N ALA A 14 12.04 7.21 6.62
CA ALA A 14 10.83 6.42 6.59
C ALA A 14 11.09 5.15 5.77
N SER A 15 11.82 4.21 6.37
CA SER A 15 11.95 2.85 5.85
C SER A 15 11.46 1.87 6.92
N CYS A 16 10.15 1.91 7.19
CA CYS A 16 9.44 0.72 7.65
C CYS A 16 8.74 0.16 6.41
N SER A 17 9.43 -0.79 5.79
CA SER A 17 8.91 -1.72 4.78
C SER A 17 7.49 -2.12 5.14
N GLY A 18 6.56 -1.92 4.21
CA GLY A 18 5.19 -2.39 4.33
C GLY A 18 5.19 -3.86 4.74
N GLY A 19 4.71 -4.14 5.95
CA GLY A 19 4.55 -5.50 6.43
C GLY A 19 3.73 -6.32 5.43
N HIS A 20 4.03 -7.62 5.35
CA HIS A 20 3.42 -8.57 4.42
C HIS A 20 1.96 -8.91 4.78
N GLY A 21 1.11 -7.90 4.98
CA GLY A 21 -0.30 -8.06 5.32
C GLY A 21 -1.18 -7.13 4.50
N LEU A 22 -2.30 -7.68 4.01
CA LEU A 22 -3.43 -6.92 3.48
C LEU A 22 -4.44 -6.58 4.59
N ASP A 23 -3.92 -6.33 5.81
CA ASP A 23 -4.69 -6.15 7.05
C ASP A 23 -5.24 -4.72 7.22
N SER A 24 -4.88 -3.80 6.33
CA SER A 24 -5.45 -2.45 6.31
C SER A 24 -5.64 -1.91 4.88
N PRO A 25 -6.60 -1.00 4.66
CA PRO A 25 -6.83 -0.39 3.35
C PRO A 25 -5.61 0.31 2.76
N ILE A 26 -4.76 0.93 3.60
CA ILE A 26 -3.52 1.56 3.14
C ILE A 26 -2.55 0.50 2.60
N LYS A 27 -2.35 -0.59 3.36
CA LYS A 27 -1.44 -1.66 2.95
C LYS A 27 -1.93 -2.37 1.70
N THR A 28 -3.23 -2.65 1.61
CA THR A 28 -3.83 -3.21 0.40
C THR A 28 -3.64 -2.28 -0.80
N CYS A 29 -3.90 -0.98 -0.64
CA CYS A 29 -3.74 -0.02 -1.73
C CYS A 29 -2.27 0.05 -2.20
N LYS A 30 -1.30 0.03 -1.27
CA LYS A 30 0.13 0.00 -1.60
C LYS A 30 0.53 -1.27 -2.35
N ALA A 31 0.04 -2.43 -1.90
CA ALA A 31 0.33 -3.71 -2.53
C ALA A 31 -0.22 -3.77 -3.97
N VAL A 32 -1.48 -3.39 -4.17
CA VAL A 32 -2.11 -3.34 -5.50
C VAL A 32 -1.39 -2.34 -6.40
N THR A 33 -1.05 -1.15 -5.89
CA THR A 33 -0.29 -0.15 -6.65
C THR A 33 1.09 -0.67 -7.06
N SER A 34 1.77 -1.41 -6.18
CA SER A 34 3.09 -2.00 -6.48
C SER A 34 2.99 -3.06 -7.58
N VAL A 35 1.93 -3.88 -7.57
CA VAL A 35 1.67 -4.84 -8.65
C VAL A 35 1.42 -4.13 -9.98
N LEU A 36 0.62 -3.06 -9.97
CA LEU A 36 0.32 -2.27 -11.18
C LEU A 36 1.55 -1.51 -11.71
N ALA A 37 2.51 -1.18 -10.84
CA ALA A 37 3.80 -0.62 -11.23
C ALA A 37 4.73 -1.65 -11.94
N GLY A 38 4.36 -2.94 -11.91
CA GLY A 38 5.12 -4.03 -12.54
C GLY A 38 6.46 -4.25 -11.86
N ASP A 39 7.53 -4.35 -12.65
CA ASP A 39 8.88 -4.61 -12.14
C ASP A 39 9.58 -3.36 -11.57
N LYS A 40 8.92 -2.20 -11.63
CA LYS A 40 9.47 -0.94 -11.11
C LYS A 40 9.28 -0.88 -9.60
N SER A 41 10.35 -0.56 -8.88
CA SER A 41 10.26 -0.30 -7.45
C SER A 41 9.51 1.01 -7.19
N VAL A 42 8.64 0.99 -6.18
CA VAL A 42 7.82 2.13 -5.77
C VAL A 42 8.42 2.79 -4.53
N VAL A 43 8.57 4.11 -4.57
CA VAL A 43 8.97 4.96 -3.44
C VAL A 43 7.76 5.75 -2.97
N TRP A 44 7.38 5.59 -1.70
CA TRP A 44 6.22 6.26 -1.11
C TRP A 44 6.58 7.64 -0.59
N HIS A 45 5.81 8.65 -0.96
CA HIS A 45 5.99 10.05 -0.54
C HIS A 45 4.90 10.53 0.42
N GLY A 46 3.68 10.01 0.28
CA GLY A 46 2.55 10.43 1.08
C GLY A 46 1.44 9.40 1.10
N GLU A 47 0.68 9.38 2.17
CA GLU A 47 -0.54 8.60 2.29
C GLU A 47 -1.60 9.39 3.02
N LYS A 48 -2.85 9.28 2.57
CA LYS A 48 -4.00 9.88 3.20
C LYS A 48 -5.17 8.92 3.13
N GLN A 49 -5.84 8.74 4.26
CA GLN A 49 -7.12 8.05 4.34
C GLN A 49 -8.22 9.09 4.57
N THR A 50 -9.35 8.95 3.89
CA THR A 50 -10.53 9.78 4.07
C THR A 50 -11.75 8.88 4.09
N GLU A 51 -12.56 9.04 5.13
CA GLU A 51 -13.70 8.17 5.40
C GLU A 51 -14.99 8.95 5.24
N GLN A 52 -15.94 8.34 4.54
CA GLN A 52 -17.32 8.75 4.52
C GLN A 52 -18.12 7.62 5.16
N THR A 53 -18.33 7.74 6.47
CA THR A 53 -19.02 6.72 7.28
C THR A 53 -20.34 6.31 6.66
N GLY A 54 -20.57 5.01 6.54
CA GLY A 54 -21.76 4.44 5.92
C GLY A 54 -21.80 4.56 4.40
N VAL A 55 -20.72 4.98 3.74
CA VAL A 55 -20.67 5.18 2.28
C VAL A 55 -19.45 4.49 1.68
N GLN A 56 -18.26 5.03 1.94
CA GLN A 56 -17.02 4.57 1.33
C GLN A 56 -15.79 5.04 2.12
N LEU A 57 -14.69 4.33 1.93
CA LEU A 57 -13.37 4.72 2.41
C LEU A 57 -12.45 4.96 1.21
N GLN A 58 -11.75 6.09 1.21
CA GLN A 58 -10.79 6.45 0.17
C GLN A 58 -9.38 6.48 0.74
N VAL A 59 -8.45 5.84 0.04
CA VAL A 59 -7.01 5.92 0.29
C VAL A 59 -6.35 6.60 -0.90
N THR A 60 -5.60 7.66 -0.63
CA THR A 60 -4.76 8.36 -1.61
C THR A 60 -3.29 8.12 -1.25
N LEU A 61 -2.51 7.68 -2.23
CA LEU A 61 -1.09 7.39 -2.11
C LEU A 61 -0.32 8.25 -3.11
N ASP A 62 0.69 8.98 -2.63
CA ASP A 62 1.63 9.69 -3.48
C ASP A 62 2.92 8.87 -3.57
N PHE A 63 3.38 8.58 -4.79
CA PHE A 63 4.51 7.69 -5.03
C PHE A 63 5.34 8.11 -6.25
N ALA A 64 6.59 7.67 -6.28
CA ALA A 64 7.47 7.77 -7.44
C ALA A 64 7.97 6.38 -7.82
N LEU A 65 8.28 6.18 -9.10
CA LEU A 65 8.91 4.94 -9.57
C LEU A 65 10.42 5.13 -9.64
N VAL A 66 11.18 4.14 -9.17
CA VAL A 66 12.65 4.16 -9.28
C VAL A 66 13.06 4.25 -10.75
N GLY A 67 13.96 5.20 -11.05
CA GLY A 67 14.41 5.47 -12.42
C GLY A 67 13.53 6.44 -13.21
N GLN A 68 12.46 6.96 -12.61
CA GLN A 68 11.69 8.08 -13.15
C GLN A 68 12.38 9.42 -12.80
N ALA A 69 12.08 10.48 -13.55
CA ALA A 69 12.72 11.77 -13.35
C ALA A 69 12.45 12.32 -11.94
N ASP A 70 13.49 12.88 -11.30
CA ASP A 70 13.37 13.47 -9.96
C ASP A 70 12.25 14.52 -9.92
N GLY A 71 11.31 14.34 -8.99
CA GLY A 71 10.17 15.23 -8.78
C GLY A 71 8.87 14.80 -9.48
N GLU A 72 8.86 13.73 -10.28
CA GLU A 72 7.63 13.19 -10.85
C GLU A 72 6.90 12.30 -9.84
N ILE A 73 5.99 12.92 -9.07
CA ILE A 73 5.13 12.22 -8.12
C ILE A 73 3.84 11.82 -8.84
N SER A 74 3.57 10.52 -8.86
CA SER A 74 2.30 9.94 -9.25
C SER A 74 1.37 9.77 -8.06
N GLN A 75 0.07 9.70 -8.32
CA GLN A 75 -0.96 9.50 -7.32
C GLN A 75 -1.79 8.26 -7.63
N ALA A 76 -1.95 7.39 -6.64
CA ALA A 76 -2.90 6.30 -6.63
C ALA A 76 -4.08 6.65 -5.72
N VAL A 77 -5.31 6.40 -6.17
CA VAL A 77 -6.52 6.56 -5.37
C VAL A 77 -7.28 5.25 -5.36
N CYS A 78 -7.37 4.61 -4.20
CA CYS A 78 -8.15 3.39 -3.97
C CYS A 78 -9.46 3.73 -3.25
N ILE A 79 -10.58 3.25 -3.76
CA ILE A 79 -11.91 3.40 -3.17
C ILE A 79 -12.36 2.05 -2.64
N TYR A 80 -12.83 2.02 -1.41
CA TYR A 80 -13.32 0.85 -0.70
C TYR A 80 -14.79 1.04 -0.37
N GLY A 81 -15.64 0.12 -0.84
CA GLY A 81 -17.04 0.08 -0.46
C GLY A 81 -17.27 -0.52 0.93
N LEU A 82 -18.52 -0.44 1.39
CA LEU A 82 -18.97 -1.15 2.58
C LEU A 82 -18.82 -2.66 2.40
N SER A 83 -18.44 -3.33 3.49
CA SER A 83 -18.50 -4.79 3.55
C SER A 83 -19.95 -5.25 3.71
N SER A 84 -20.36 -6.29 2.98
CA SER A 84 -21.64 -6.97 3.27
C SER A 84 -21.57 -7.58 4.67
N PRO A 85 -22.68 -7.61 5.45
CA PRO A 85 -22.73 -8.30 6.74
C PRO A 85 -22.33 -9.78 6.66
N ASP A 86 -22.53 -10.40 5.49
CA ASP A 86 -22.21 -11.81 5.22
C ASP A 86 -20.76 -12.03 4.73
N MET A 87 -19.95 -10.97 4.61
CA MET A 87 -18.56 -11.07 4.13
C MET A 87 -17.57 -11.12 5.31
N ASP A 88 -16.80 -12.20 5.41
CA ASP A 88 -15.71 -12.35 6.39
C ASP A 88 -14.51 -11.43 6.12
N TYR A 89 -14.45 -10.76 4.97
CA TYR A 89 -13.29 -9.98 4.51
C TYR A 89 -13.37 -8.48 4.88
N ARG A 90 -13.86 -8.16 6.07
CA ARG A 90 -13.93 -6.78 6.58
C ARG A 90 -12.54 -6.30 6.98
N ASN A 91 -12.28 -5.02 6.80
CA ASN A 91 -11.02 -4.42 7.25
C ASN A 91 -10.94 -4.32 8.78
N ALA A 92 -9.79 -3.89 9.30
CA ALA A 92 -9.58 -3.71 10.74
C ALA A 92 -10.61 -2.76 11.41
N MET A 93 -11.29 -1.91 10.62
CA MET A 93 -12.36 -1.04 11.08
C MET A 93 -13.74 -1.70 11.05
N GLY A 94 -13.84 -2.92 10.52
CA GLY A 94 -15.05 -3.72 10.49
C GLY A 94 -16.18 -3.17 9.63
N GLU A 95 -16.05 -2.01 8.99
CA GLU A 95 -17.14 -1.40 8.21
C GLU A 95 -16.95 -1.64 6.70
N TYR A 96 -15.72 -1.55 6.22
CA TYR A 96 -15.39 -1.57 4.79
C TYR A 96 -14.76 -2.89 4.35
N ALA A 97 -14.84 -3.18 3.06
CA ALA A 97 -14.15 -4.32 2.46
C ALA A 97 -12.62 -4.16 2.53
N ASN A 98 -11.88 -5.27 2.59
CA ASN A 98 -10.42 -5.27 2.54
C ASN A 98 -9.85 -4.98 1.15
N THR A 99 -10.64 -5.16 0.10
CA THR A 99 -10.23 -4.99 -1.30
C THR A 99 -10.86 -3.73 -1.87
N PRO A 100 -10.10 -2.93 -2.64
CA PRO A 100 -10.66 -1.75 -3.30
C PRO A 100 -11.71 -2.18 -4.33
N THR A 101 -12.84 -1.47 -4.36
CA THR A 101 -13.90 -1.63 -5.36
C THR A 101 -13.61 -0.82 -6.62
N ALA A 102 -12.79 0.22 -6.52
CA ALA A 102 -12.29 0.98 -7.67
C ALA A 102 -10.90 1.55 -7.37
N MET A 103 -10.13 1.79 -8.42
CA MET A 103 -8.81 2.40 -8.31
C MET A 103 -8.53 3.33 -9.50
N MET A 104 -7.80 4.41 -9.23
CA MET A 104 -7.28 5.34 -10.24
C MET A 104 -5.79 5.55 -10.05
N ILE A 105 -5.05 5.74 -11.14
CA ILE A 105 -3.66 6.21 -11.13
C ILE A 105 -3.58 7.48 -11.98
N ASN A 106 -3.09 8.57 -11.40
CA ASN A 106 -2.97 9.88 -12.05
C ASN A 106 -4.28 10.36 -12.70
N GLY A 107 -5.41 10.10 -12.03
CA GLY A 107 -6.75 10.46 -12.51
C GLY A 107 -7.32 9.53 -13.58
N ILE A 108 -6.60 8.48 -13.99
CA ILE A 108 -7.05 7.48 -14.96
C ILE A 108 -7.57 6.26 -14.20
N SER A 109 -8.83 5.89 -14.44
CA SER A 109 -9.42 4.68 -13.87
C SER A 109 -8.73 3.43 -14.37
N ILE A 110 -8.42 2.53 -13.44
CA ILE A 110 -7.95 1.18 -13.75
C ILE A 110 -9.16 0.33 -14.13
N PRO A 111 -9.14 -0.40 -15.26
CA PRO A 111 -10.22 -1.31 -15.62
C PRO A 111 -10.45 -2.38 -14.54
N ASP A 112 -11.71 -2.75 -14.30
CA ASP A 112 -12.07 -3.71 -13.24
C ASP A 112 -11.35 -5.06 -13.40
N SER A 113 -11.14 -5.52 -14.65
CA SER A 113 -10.39 -6.75 -14.94
C SER A 113 -8.96 -6.69 -14.41
N ASP A 114 -8.31 -5.54 -14.59
CA ASP A 114 -6.90 -5.33 -14.26
C ASP A 114 -6.77 -5.12 -12.74
N LEU A 115 -7.74 -4.43 -12.14
CA LEU A 115 -7.82 -4.26 -10.70
C LEU A 115 -7.98 -5.60 -9.99
N VAL A 116 -8.89 -6.47 -10.46
CA VAL A 116 -9.08 -7.80 -9.89
C VAL A 116 -7.81 -8.65 -10.02
N GLN A 117 -7.13 -8.60 -11.17
CA GLN A 117 -5.86 -9.31 -11.36
C GLN A 117 -4.77 -8.78 -10.42
N ALA A 118 -4.68 -7.46 -10.26
CA ALA A 118 -3.71 -6.83 -9.37
C ALA A 118 -3.97 -7.18 -7.90
N VAL A 119 -5.23 -7.19 -7.46
CA VAL A 119 -5.64 -7.64 -6.12
C VAL A 119 -5.28 -9.11 -5.89
N ASN A 120 -5.58 -9.98 -6.85
CA ASN A 120 -5.27 -11.41 -6.74
C ASN A 120 -3.76 -11.65 -6.64
N ARG A 121 -2.96 -10.95 -7.46
CA ARG A 121 -1.50 -11.04 -7.42
C ARG A 121 -0.93 -10.47 -6.12
N ALA A 122 -1.40 -9.31 -5.67
CA ALA A 122 -1.01 -8.73 -4.39
C ALA A 122 -1.31 -9.68 -3.22
N THR A 123 -2.45 -10.37 -3.27
CA THR A 123 -2.83 -11.40 -2.28
C THR A 123 -1.90 -12.61 -2.34
N ALA A 124 -1.57 -13.09 -3.54
CA ALA A 124 -0.64 -14.20 -3.72
C ALA A 124 0.77 -13.86 -3.22
N ASP A 125 1.30 -12.66 -3.55
CA ASP A 125 2.61 -12.19 -3.13
C ASP A 125 2.68 -12.05 -1.60
N THR A 126 1.61 -11.56 -0.97
CA THR A 126 1.46 -11.48 0.48
C THR A 126 1.50 -12.87 1.12
N ALA A 127 0.75 -13.84 0.58
CA ALA A 127 0.74 -15.21 1.09
C ALA A 127 2.11 -15.89 0.98
N GLN A 128 2.83 -15.67 -0.13
CA GLN A 128 4.19 -16.16 -0.31
C GLN A 128 5.16 -15.53 0.69
N GLY A 129 5.08 -14.21 0.92
CA GLY A 129 5.91 -13.50 1.90
C GLY A 129 5.71 -14.03 3.33
N ILE A 130 4.46 -14.24 3.75
CA ILE A 130 4.16 -14.84 5.06
C ILE A 130 4.72 -16.27 5.16
N GLY A 131 4.57 -17.08 4.10
CA GLY A 131 5.11 -18.43 4.06
C GLY A 131 6.64 -18.45 4.20
N GLN A 132 7.34 -17.55 3.49
CA GLN A 132 8.78 -17.42 3.57
C GLN A 132 9.24 -16.94 4.95
N GLU A 133 8.59 -15.92 5.53
CA GLU A 133 8.90 -15.47 6.90
C GLU A 133 8.70 -16.58 7.93
N ALA A 134 7.66 -17.41 7.77
CA ALA A 134 7.41 -18.54 8.67
C ALA A 134 8.52 -19.59 8.57
N LEU A 135 8.98 -19.91 7.36
CA LEU A 135 10.10 -20.82 7.13
C LEU A 135 11.41 -20.25 7.68
N ASP A 136 11.69 -18.96 7.47
CA ASP A 136 12.88 -18.30 7.99
C ASP A 136 12.89 -18.25 9.53
N LYS A 137 11.73 -18.07 10.16
CA LYS A 137 11.57 -18.15 11.63
C LYS A 137 11.77 -19.56 12.17
N ILE A 138 11.39 -20.60 11.42
CA ILE A 138 11.64 -22.01 11.78
C ILE A 138 13.13 -22.32 11.65
N ASN A 139 13.75 -21.94 10.52
CA ASN A 139 15.15 -22.22 10.22
C ASN A 139 16.10 -21.40 11.12
N GLY A 140 15.77 -20.13 11.42
CA GLY A 140 16.52 -19.28 12.34
C GLY A 140 16.43 -19.69 13.81
N LYS A 141 15.43 -20.49 14.19
CA LYS A 141 15.34 -21.13 15.53
C LYS A 141 16.04 -22.49 15.60
N SER A 142 16.47 -23.07 14.48
CA SER A 142 17.18 -24.36 14.42
C SER A 142 18.71 -24.20 14.50
N GLY A 143 19.19 -23.09 15.07
CA GLY A 143 20.60 -22.75 15.22
C GLY A 143 21.10 -22.69 16.67
N TYR A 144 20.51 -23.48 17.58
CA TYR A 144 21.03 -23.71 18.93
C TYR A 144 21.17 -25.20 19.20
#